data_AF-A0A1Z8VW19-F1
#
_entry.id   AF-A0A1Z8VW19-F1
#
_cell.length_a   1.000
_cell.length_b   1.000
_cell.length_c   1.000
_cell.angle_alpha   90.00
_cell.angle_beta   90.00
_cell.angle_gamma   90.00
#
_symmetry.space_group_name_H-M   'P 1'
#
loop_
_entity.id
_entity.type
_entity.pdbx_description
1 polymer ?
#
loop_
_entity_poly.entity_id
_entity_poly.type
_entity_poly.pdbx_seq_one_letter_code
_entity_poly.pdbx_strand_id
1 'polypeptide(L)'
;MTKQTLENSIDGRSYTKEVEDDLNSKAYGLFGSGIGKSFLQYLDNLTINTVRSPDTPPEQMMYFEGQRWTVAVIKARVENGKKLNNN
;
A
#
# COMPACT_ATOMS: atom_id res chain seq x y z
N MET A 1 -8.26 -6.61 -31.67
CA MET A 1 -7.81 -6.55 -30.27
C MET A 1 -8.26 -5.23 -29.69
N THR A 2 -9.13 -5.25 -28.69
CA THR A 2 -9.61 -4.03 -28.02
C THR A 2 -8.44 -3.44 -27.23
N LYS A 3 -8.12 -2.17 -27.45
CA LYS A 3 -7.05 -1.48 -26.71
C LYS A 3 -7.48 -1.38 -25.24
N GLN A 4 -6.79 -2.09 -24.34
CA GLN A 4 -7.02 -1.93 -22.90
C GLN A 4 -6.59 -0.52 -22.48
N THR A 5 -7.47 0.18 -21.78
CA THR A 5 -7.18 1.49 -21.19
C THR A 5 -6.29 1.30 -19.98
N LEU A 6 -5.21 2.07 -19.91
CA LEU A 6 -4.36 2.15 -18.73
C LEU A 6 -4.91 3.24 -17.81
N GLU A 7 -5.01 2.93 -16.53
CA GLU A 7 -5.47 3.84 -15.48
C GLU A 7 -4.35 4.12 -14.49
N ASN A 8 -4.33 5.32 -13.92
CA ASN A 8 -3.36 5.69 -12.89
C ASN A 8 -3.63 4.90 -11.61
N SER A 9 -2.58 4.28 -11.09
CA SER A 9 -2.62 3.46 -9.90
C SER A 9 -2.15 4.23 -8.67
N ILE A 10 -2.53 3.73 -7.50
CA ILE A 10 -2.18 4.32 -6.20
C ILE A 10 -0.67 4.27 -5.88
N ASP A 11 0.09 3.46 -6.61
CA ASP A 11 1.55 3.34 -6.48
C ASP A 11 2.32 4.24 -7.46
N GLY A 12 1.61 5.14 -8.16
CA GLY A 12 2.19 6.09 -9.12
C GLY A 12 2.51 5.50 -10.50
N ARG A 13 2.15 4.22 -10.74
CA ARG A 13 2.28 3.57 -12.05
C ARG A 13 0.93 3.57 -12.77
N SER A 14 0.91 3.01 -13.98
CA SER A 14 -0.33 2.80 -14.72
C SER A 14 -0.50 1.34 -15.08
N TYR A 15 -1.69 0.79 -14.84
CA TYR A 15 -2.02 -0.60 -15.11
C TYR A 15 -3.37 -0.70 -15.85
N THR A 16 -3.65 -1.86 -16.43
CA THR A 16 -5.02 -2.18 -16.82
C THR A 16 -5.84 -2.48 -15.57
N LYS A 17 -7.17 -2.37 -15.69
CA LYS A 17 -8.09 -2.67 -14.59
C LYS A 17 -7.90 -4.09 -14.02
N GLU A 18 -7.66 -5.08 -14.88
CA GLU A 18 -7.49 -6.47 -14.46
C GLU A 18 -6.24 -6.66 -13.60
N VAL A 19 -5.13 -5.99 -13.95
CA VAL A 19 -3.89 -6.02 -13.16
C VAL A 19 -4.07 -5.29 -11.83
N GLU A 20 -4.75 -4.14 -11.85
CA GLU A 20 -5.05 -3.37 -10.64
C GLU A 20 -5.90 -4.19 -9.64
N ASP A 21 -6.96 -4.83 -10.13
CA ASP A 21 -7.86 -5.65 -9.31
C ASP A 21 -7.15 -6.91 -8.78
N ASP A 22 -6.26 -7.53 -9.57
CA ASP A 22 -5.43 -8.66 -9.15
C ASP A 22 -4.43 -8.27 -8.05
N LEU A 23 -3.73 -7.13 -8.19
CA LEU A 23 -2.82 -6.60 -7.16
C LEU A 23 -3.56 -6.32 -5.84
N ASN A 24 -4.73 -5.67 -5.93
CA ASN A 24 -5.58 -5.38 -4.79
C ASN A 24 -6.05 -6.67 -4.09
N SER A 25 -6.48 -7.66 -4.87
CA SER A 25 -6.95 -8.96 -4.36
C SER A 25 -5.84 -9.73 -3.66
N LYS A 26 -4.63 -9.76 -4.22
CA LYS A 26 -3.44 -10.39 -3.60
C LYS A 26 -3.06 -9.72 -2.29
N ALA A 27 -3.05 -8.38 -2.25
CA ALA A 27 -2.75 -7.65 -1.03
C ALA A 27 -3.76 -7.97 0.07
N TYR A 28 -5.07 -7.97 -0.25
CA TYR A 28 -6.10 -8.34 0.70
C TYR A 28 -5.99 -9.81 1.16
N GLY A 29 -5.69 -10.74 0.24
CA GLY A 29 -5.46 -12.14 0.59
C GLY A 29 -4.30 -12.35 1.56
N LEU A 30 -3.22 -11.58 1.42
CA LEU A 30 -2.04 -11.66 2.29
C LEU A 30 -2.22 -10.92 3.62
N PHE A 31 -2.75 -9.70 3.60
CA PHE A 31 -2.72 -8.78 4.74
C PHE A 31 -4.11 -8.41 5.30
N GLY A 32 -5.20 -8.89 4.68
CA GLY A 32 -6.56 -8.55 5.10
C GLY A 32 -7.01 -9.21 6.41
N SER A 33 -6.37 -10.30 6.82
CA SER A 33 -6.74 -11.04 8.03
C SER A 33 -5.56 -11.79 8.68
N GLY A 34 -5.81 -12.37 9.86
CA GLY A 34 -4.89 -13.26 10.56
C GLY A 34 -3.49 -12.67 10.80
N ILE A 35 -2.48 -13.53 10.67
CA ILE A 35 -1.06 -13.20 10.88
C ILE A 35 -0.55 -12.09 9.95
N GLY A 36 -1.02 -12.04 8.70
CA GLY A 36 -0.61 -11.00 7.76
C GLY A 36 -1.09 -9.62 8.20
N LYS A 37 -2.34 -9.50 8.63
CA LYS A 37 -2.87 -8.25 9.19
C LYS A 37 -2.06 -7.78 10.39
N SER A 38 -1.73 -8.69 11.32
CA SER A 38 -0.90 -8.37 12.48
C SER A 38 0.51 -7.91 12.07
N PHE A 39 1.11 -8.53 11.06
CA PHE A 39 2.42 -8.12 10.55
C PHE A 39 2.37 -6.75 9.85
N LEU A 40 1.32 -6.47 9.08
CA LEU A 40 1.12 -5.14 8.48
C LEU A 40 0.95 -4.06 9.55
N GLN A 41 0.28 -4.37 10.66
CA GLN A 41 0.16 -3.44 11.79
C GLN A 41 1.51 -3.18 12.47
N TYR A 42 2.39 -4.17 12.55
CA TYR A 42 3.78 -3.95 12.99
C TYR A 42 4.53 -3.00 12.05
N LEU A 43 4.43 -3.19 10.72
CA LEU A 43 5.05 -2.30 9.74
C LEU A 43 4.48 -0.87 9.82
N ASP A 44 3.18 -0.73 10.05
CA ASP A 44 2.50 0.56 10.26
C ASP A 44 3.08 1.31 11.46
N ASN A 45 3.33 0.59 12.56
CA ASN A 45 3.95 1.16 13.74
C ASN A 45 5.42 1.52 13.53
N LEU A 46 6.18 0.69 12.81
CA LEU A 46 7.58 0.92 12.48
C LEU A 46 7.80 2.16 11.58
N THR A 47 6.78 2.56 10.81
CA THR A 47 6.93 3.57 9.75
C THR A 47 6.01 4.78 9.95
N ILE A 48 4.70 4.59 9.85
CA ILE A 48 3.69 5.66 9.88
C ILE A 48 3.55 6.23 11.28
N ASN A 49 3.41 5.38 12.30
CA ASN A 49 3.14 5.82 13.67
C ASN A 49 4.41 6.12 14.48
N THR A 50 5.60 5.91 13.91
CA THR A 50 6.86 6.24 14.59
C THR A 50 7.08 7.75 14.61
N VAL A 51 7.20 8.30 15.82
CA VAL A 51 7.61 9.69 16.05
C VAL A 51 9.12 9.82 15.86
N ARG A 52 9.55 10.85 15.13
CA ARG A 52 10.97 11.14 14.88
C ARG A 52 11.40 12.35 15.70
N SER A 53 12.69 12.39 16.01
CA SER A 53 13.27 13.46 16.82
C SER A 53 13.26 14.79 16.07
N PRO A 54 13.04 15.94 16.73
CA PRO A 54 12.99 17.25 16.05
C PRO A 54 14.31 17.67 15.39
N ASP A 55 15.44 17.07 15.79
CA ASP A 55 16.77 17.28 15.22
C ASP A 55 17.09 16.35 14.03
N THR A 56 16.13 15.54 13.58
CA THR A 56 16.32 14.62 12.46
C THR A 56 16.67 15.40 11.18
N PRO A 57 17.80 15.08 10.50
CA PRO A 57 18.18 15.74 9.26
C PRO A 57 17.13 15.57 8.14
N PRO A 58 16.97 16.56 7.24
CA PRO A 58 16.01 16.49 6.14
C PRO A 58 16.18 15.24 5.25
N GLU A 59 17.41 14.82 5.00
CA GLU A 59 17.70 13.63 4.18
C GLU A 59 17.16 12.36 4.85
N GLN A 60 17.30 12.25 6.18
CA GLN A 60 16.75 11.15 6.96
C GLN A 60 15.22 11.16 6.95
N MET A 61 14.60 12.35 7.04
CA MET A 61 13.15 12.48 6.93
C MET A 61 12.63 12.02 5.58
N MET A 62 13.34 12.29 4.49
CA MET A 62 12.97 11.79 3.15
C MET A 62 12.99 10.26 3.08
N TYR A 63 13.97 9.60 3.69
CA TYR A 63 13.98 8.14 3.79
C TYR A 63 12.78 7.61 4.59
N PHE A 64 12.42 8.27 5.70
CA PHE A 64 11.25 7.90 6.49
C PHE A 64 9.95 8.07 5.71
N GLU A 65 9.81 9.13 4.91
CA GLU A 65 8.65 9.29 4.04
C GLU A 65 8.57 8.22 2.94
N GLY A 66 9.70 7.79 2.37
CA GLY A 66 9.72 6.65 1.44
C GLY A 66 9.24 5.34 2.08
N GLN A 67 9.61 5.10 3.34
CA GLN A 67 9.12 3.96 4.12
C GLN A 67 7.61 4.05 4.37
N ARG A 68 7.13 5.23 4.79
CA ARG A 68 5.69 5.50 5.02
C ARG A 68 4.87 5.30 3.76
N TRP A 69 5.34 5.84 2.63
CA TRP A 69 4.66 5.70 1.35
C TRP A 69 4.48 4.23 0.95
N THR A 70 5.53 3.42 1.13
CA THR A 70 5.48 1.99 0.80
C THR A 70 4.42 1.25 1.62
N VAL A 71 4.38 1.48 2.94
CA VAL A 71 3.38 0.84 3.82
C VAL A 71 1.97 1.38 3.53
N ALA A 72 1.83 2.67 3.23
CA ALA A 72 0.57 3.28 2.85
C ALA A 72 -0.01 2.68 1.55
N VAL A 73 0.83 2.44 0.54
CA VAL A 73 0.42 1.75 -0.69
C VAL A 73 -0.11 0.35 -0.37
N ILE A 74 0.60 -0.45 0.44
CA ILE A 74 0.13 -1.78 0.83
C ILE A 74 -1.24 -1.71 1.52
N LYS A 75 -1.42 -0.80 2.48
CA LYS A 75 -2.70 -0.60 3.18
C LYS A 75 -3.82 -0.21 2.22
N ALA A 76 -3.55 0.69 1.28
CA ALA A 76 -4.53 1.09 0.27
C ALA A 76 -4.92 -0.06 -0.68
N ARG A 77 -3.94 -0.90 -1.09
CA ARG A 77 -4.22 -2.12 -1.87
C ARG A 77 -5.13 -3.08 -1.11
N VAL A 78 -4.87 -3.30 0.18
CA VAL A 78 -5.70 -4.17 1.04
C VAL A 78 -7.14 -3.65 1.11
N GLU A 79 -7.34 -2.36 1.35
CA GLU A 79 -8.67 -1.77 1.42
C GLU A 79 -9.41 -1.81 0.07
N ASN A 80 -8.70 -1.62 -1.04
CA ASN A 80 -9.31 -1.76 -2.36
C ASN A 80 -9.68 -3.22 -2.65
N GLY A 81 -8.83 -4.20 -2.30
CA GLY A 81 -9.14 -5.62 -2.45
C GLY A 81 -10.32 -6.06 -1.59
N LYS A 82 -10.45 -5.51 -0.38
CA LYS A 82 -11.61 -5.73 0.49
C LYS A 82 -12.91 -5.26 -0.17
N LYS A 83 -12.90 -4.09 -0.82
CA LYS A 83 -14.08 -3.56 -1.53
C LYS A 83 -14.47 -4.44 -2.72
N LEU A 84 -13.51 -5.00 -3.45
CA LEU A 84 -13.79 -5.93 -4.55
C LEU A 84 -14.52 -7.21 -4.08
N ASN A 85 -14.17 -7.72 -2.89
CA ASN A 85 -14.78 -8.93 -2.33
C ASN A 85 -16.13 -8.70 -1.63
N ASN A 86 -16.46 -7.45 -1.30
CA ASN A 86 -17.71 -7.09 -0.64
C ASN A 86 -18.79 -6.61 -1.64
N ASN A 87 -18.45 -6.51 -2.92
CA ASN A 87 -19.37 -6.28 -4.03
C ASN A 87 -19.74 -7.61 -4.69
#